data_AF-A0A0Q9PHB5-F1
#
_entry.id   AF-A0A0Q9PHB5-F1
#
_cell.length_a   1.000
_cell.length_b   1.000
_cell.length_c   1.000
_cell.angle_alpha   90.00
_cell.angle_beta   90.00
_cell.angle_gamma   90.00
#
_symmetry.space_group_name_H-M   'P 1'
#
loop_
_entity.id
_entity.type
_entity.pdbx_description
1 polymer ?
#
loop_
_entity_poly.entity_id
_entity_poly.type
_entity_poly.pdbx_seq_one_letter_code
_entity_poly.pdbx_strand_id
1 'polypeptide(L)'
;MSRPLQHELNDALAAVLGDMQQAVDQLAQVLEAERAALDARDSDALDQAGTRKQALMLQLEQLDAERQQLACEQPAVAAASTSTWSKVVQRLQYCHLLNQRNGSVVSQRLSQTRRALAVLTGHTGESELYGRSGELHASLRSQVLAAV
;
A
#
# COMPACT_ATOMS: atom_id res chain seq x y z
N MET A 1 -31.56 1.98 -31.41
CA MET A 1 -30.44 2.60 -30.64
C MET A 1 -29.53 3.29 -31.63
N SER A 2 -29.26 4.57 -31.41
CA SER A 2 -28.58 5.43 -32.38
C SER A 2 -27.07 5.15 -32.39
N ARG A 3 -26.49 4.81 -33.54
CA ARG A 3 -25.03 4.70 -33.75
C ARG A 3 -24.20 5.85 -33.12
N PRO A 4 -24.63 7.12 -33.10
CA PRO A 4 -23.88 8.18 -32.41
C PRO A 4 -23.69 7.95 -30.91
N LEU A 5 -24.73 7.49 -30.20
CA LEU A 5 -24.67 7.24 -28.75
C LEU A 5 -23.72 6.09 -28.39
N GLN A 6 -23.58 5.09 -29.27
CA GLN A 6 -22.61 4.01 -29.08
C GLN A 6 -21.17 4.48 -29.27
N HIS A 7 -20.94 5.44 -30.19
CA HIS A 7 -19.61 6.00 -30.41
C HIS A 7 -19.18 6.87 -29.22
N GLU A 8 -20.07 7.75 -28.74
CA GLU A 8 -19.80 8.60 -27.58
C GLU A 8 -19.50 7.78 -26.31
N LEU A 9 -20.23 6.69 -26.04
CA LEU A 9 -19.95 5.83 -24.89
C LEU A 9 -18.63 5.06 -25.03
N ASN A 10 -18.29 4.63 -26.25
CA ASN A 10 -17.03 3.95 -26.49
C ASN A 10 -15.84 4.90 -26.29
N ASP A 11 -15.98 6.15 -26.75
CA ASP A 11 -14.97 7.19 -26.56
C ASP A 11 -14.82 7.55 -25.07
N ALA A 12 -15.94 7.63 -24.32
CA ALA A 12 -15.92 7.84 -22.87
C ALA A 12 -15.24 6.68 -22.12
N LEU A 13 -15.57 5.43 -22.45
CA LEU A 13 -14.94 4.26 -21.82
C LEU A 13 -13.44 4.17 -22.15
N ALA A 14 -13.05 4.52 -23.38
CA ALA A 14 -11.65 4.60 -23.77
C ALA A 14 -10.89 5.69 -22.99
N ALA A 15 -11.51 6.86 -22.78
CA ALA A 15 -10.94 7.94 -21.97
C ALA A 15 -10.73 7.50 -20.51
N VAL A 16 -11.75 6.91 -19.87
CA VAL A 16 -11.66 6.41 -18.49
C VAL A 16 -10.57 5.35 -18.34
N LEU A 17 -10.42 4.44 -19.31
CA LEU A 17 -9.34 3.46 -19.30
C LEU A 17 -7.95 4.09 -19.50
N GLY A 18 -7.86 5.15 -20.32
CA GLY A 18 -6.64 5.93 -20.49
C GLY A 18 -6.23 6.65 -19.21
N ASP A 19 -7.19 7.29 -18.54
CA ASP A 19 -6.98 7.98 -17.27
C ASP A 19 -6.57 7.00 -16.16
N MET A 20 -7.16 5.80 -16.13
CA MET A 20 -6.70 4.74 -15.22
C MET A 20 -5.27 4.31 -15.52
N GLN A 21 -4.90 4.10 -16.79
CA GLN A 21 -3.52 3.75 -17.13
C GLN A 21 -2.52 4.81 -16.65
N GLN A 22 -2.86 6.09 -16.84
CA GLN A 22 -2.03 7.20 -16.39
C GLN A 22 -1.94 7.26 -14.86
N ALA A 23 -3.07 7.10 -14.15
CA ALA A 23 -3.09 7.10 -12.69
C ALA A 23 -2.27 5.94 -12.10
N VAL A 24 -2.34 4.74 -12.71
CA VAL A 24 -1.52 3.59 -12.30
C VAL A 24 -0.03 3.83 -12.56
N ASP A 25 0.33 4.47 -13.68
CA ASP A 25 1.73 4.83 -13.95
C ASP A 25 2.28 5.85 -12.96
N GLN A 26 1.47 6.86 -12.64
CA GLN A 26 1.81 7.83 -11.60
C GLN A 26 1.96 7.14 -10.23
N LEU A 27 1.12 6.16 -9.92
CA LEU A 27 1.23 5.37 -8.69
C LEU A 27 2.55 4.59 -8.65
N ALA A 28 2.95 3.96 -9.75
CA ALA A 28 4.23 3.26 -9.84
C ALA A 28 5.41 4.20 -9.59
N GLN A 29 5.41 5.39 -10.21
CA GLN A 29 6.44 6.42 -9.98
C GLN A 29 6.48 6.90 -8.53
N VAL A 30 5.31 7.08 -7.89
CA VAL A 30 5.24 7.46 -6.47
C VAL A 30 5.79 6.35 -5.57
N LEU A 31 5.53 5.07 -5.88
CA LEU A 31 6.09 3.94 -5.12
C LEU A 31 7.61 3.80 -5.29
N GLU A 32 8.15 4.14 -6.45
CA GLU A 32 9.61 4.22 -6.68
C GLU A 32 10.23 5.40 -5.93
N ALA A 33 9.58 6.57 -5.95
CA ALA A 33 10.01 7.73 -5.17
C ALA A 33 9.95 7.45 -3.66
N GLU A 34 8.91 6.76 -3.18
CA GLU A 34 8.78 6.28 -1.81
C GLU A 34 9.97 5.36 -1.45
N ARG A 35 10.37 4.47 -2.37
CA ARG A 35 11.53 3.60 -2.17
C ARG A 35 12.82 4.41 -2.02
N ALA A 36 13.05 5.38 -2.90
CA ALA A 36 14.23 6.25 -2.84
C ALA A 36 14.25 7.08 -1.55
N ALA A 37 13.11 7.63 -1.13
CA ALA A 37 12.96 8.37 0.13
C ALA A 37 13.23 7.48 1.35
N LEU A 38 12.74 6.23 1.33
CA LEU A 38 13.11 5.24 2.34
C LEU A 38 14.63 5.05 2.34
N ASP A 39 15.26 4.75 1.21
CA ASP A 39 16.71 4.51 1.17
C ASP A 39 17.53 5.75 1.63
N ALA A 40 17.08 6.96 1.32
CA ALA A 40 17.67 8.23 1.77
C ALA A 40 17.33 8.62 3.22
N ARG A 41 16.38 7.94 3.88
CA ARG A 41 15.84 8.24 5.22
C ARG A 41 15.19 9.63 5.32
N ASP A 42 14.61 10.10 4.23
CA ASP A 42 13.92 11.38 4.17
C ASP A 42 12.45 11.22 4.61
N SER A 43 12.11 11.70 5.80
CA SER A 43 10.76 11.61 6.36
C SER A 43 9.77 12.52 5.63
N ASP A 44 10.21 13.67 5.15
CA ASP A 44 9.33 14.65 4.50
C ASP A 44 8.97 14.19 3.09
N ALA A 45 9.95 13.61 2.38
CA ALA A 45 9.69 12.96 1.09
C ALA A 45 8.77 11.74 1.23
N LEU A 46 8.88 10.99 2.34
CA LEU A 46 8.00 9.85 2.63
C LEU A 46 6.54 10.29 2.88
N ASP A 47 6.34 11.37 3.63
CA ASP A 47 5.01 11.91 3.91
C ASP A 47 4.34 12.47 2.64
N GLN A 48 5.10 13.18 1.81
CA GLN A 48 4.64 13.65 0.50
C GLN A 48 4.27 12.49 -0.43
N ALA A 49 5.10 11.44 -0.48
CA ALA A 49 4.79 10.24 -1.26
C ALA A 49 3.53 9.53 -0.75
N GLY A 50 3.34 9.46 0.58
CA GLY A 50 2.15 8.91 1.21
C GLY A 50 0.87 9.66 0.82
N THR A 51 0.90 10.99 0.89
CA THR A 51 -0.23 11.85 0.51
C THR A 51 -0.59 11.69 -0.98
N ARG A 52 0.43 11.70 -1.87
CA ARG A 52 0.22 11.50 -3.32
C ARG A 52 -0.37 10.13 -3.63
N LYS A 53 0.10 9.08 -2.94
CA LYS A 53 -0.41 7.72 -3.07
C LYS A 53 -1.88 7.63 -2.66
N GLN A 54 -2.28 8.27 -1.56
CA GLN A 54 -3.69 8.33 -1.14
C GLN A 54 -4.56 9.03 -2.18
N ALA A 55 -4.13 10.19 -2.70
CA ALA A 55 -4.87 10.91 -3.73
C ALA A 55 -5.06 10.06 -4.99
N LEU A 56 -4.00 9.37 -5.44
CA LEU A 56 -4.06 8.48 -6.61
C LEU A 56 -4.96 7.25 -6.37
N MET A 57 -4.97 6.68 -5.16
CA MET A 57 -5.88 5.57 -4.83
C MET A 57 -7.34 6.02 -4.88
N LEU A 58 -7.68 7.19 -4.33
CA LEU A 58 -9.03 7.75 -4.42
C LEU A 58 -9.46 8.01 -5.87
N GLN A 59 -8.55 8.54 -6.70
CA GLN A 59 -8.82 8.75 -8.12
C GLN A 59 -9.06 7.42 -8.86
N LEU A 60 -8.25 6.39 -8.57
CA LEU A 60 -8.43 5.07 -9.17
C LEU A 60 -9.76 4.42 -8.77
N GLU A 61 -10.20 4.60 -7.52
CA GLU A 61 -11.51 4.10 -7.06
C GLU A 61 -12.67 4.79 -7.80
N GLN A 62 -12.59 6.11 -8.01
CA GLN A 62 -13.58 6.86 -8.77
C GLN A 62 -13.66 6.38 -10.23
N LEU A 63 -12.50 6.23 -10.89
CA LEU A 63 -12.43 5.76 -12.27
C LEU A 63 -12.94 4.31 -12.42
N ASP A 64 -12.65 3.44 -11.45
CA ASP A 64 -13.19 2.07 -11.46
C ASP A 64 -14.72 2.07 -11.31
N ALA A 65 -15.27 2.90 -10.43
CA ALA A 65 -16.71 3.05 -10.27
C ALA A 65 -17.39 3.55 -11.56
N GLU A 66 -16.83 4.58 -12.21
CA GLU A 66 -17.31 5.08 -13.52
C GLU A 66 -17.26 3.98 -14.59
N ARG A 67 -16.16 3.23 -14.65
CA ARG A 67 -16.02 2.11 -15.60
C ARG A 67 -17.04 1.02 -15.34
N GLN A 68 -17.33 0.68 -14.07
CA GLN A 68 -18.33 -0.33 -13.73
C GLN A 68 -19.74 0.13 -14.13
N GLN A 69 -20.07 1.42 -13.93
CA GLN A 69 -21.34 1.99 -14.39
C GLN A 69 -21.48 1.89 -15.91
N LEU A 70 -20.48 2.35 -16.66
CA LEU A 70 -20.46 2.26 -18.13
C LEU A 70 -20.54 0.81 -18.62
N ALA A 71 -19.92 -0.14 -17.91
CA ALA A 71 -19.97 -1.56 -18.25
C ALA A 71 -21.35 -2.19 -18.01
N CYS A 72 -22.06 -1.77 -16.96
CA CYS A 72 -23.44 -2.18 -16.71
C CYS A 72 -24.40 -1.65 -17.78
N GLU A 73 -24.20 -0.42 -18.24
CA GLU A 73 -25.03 0.18 -19.28
C GLU A 73 -24.80 -0.45 -20.66
N GLN A 74 -23.55 -0.80 -20.99
CA GLN A 74 -23.20 -1.39 -22.28
C GLN A 74 -22.20 -2.55 -22.18
N PRO A 75 -22.68 -3.78 -21.88
CA PRO A 75 -21.81 -4.95 -21.71
C PRO A 75 -21.07 -5.34 -23.00
N ALA A 76 -21.64 -5.07 -24.18
CA ALA A 76 -21.00 -5.37 -25.46
C ALA A 76 -19.73 -4.54 -25.73
N VAL A 77 -19.75 -3.24 -25.34
CA VAL A 77 -18.61 -2.34 -25.48
C VAL A 77 -17.54 -2.66 -24.43
N ALA A 78 -17.97 -2.94 -23.19
CA ALA A 78 -17.09 -3.38 -22.14
C ALA A 78 -16.33 -4.67 -22.51
N ALA A 79 -16.98 -5.63 -23.17
CA ALA A 79 -16.35 -6.85 -23.65
C ALA A 79 -15.23 -6.57 -24.69
N ALA A 80 -15.42 -5.59 -25.57
CA ALA A 80 -14.40 -5.19 -26.55
C ALA A 80 -13.15 -4.56 -25.89
N SER A 81 -13.33 -3.85 -24.78
CA SER A 81 -12.24 -3.20 -24.02
C SER A 81 -11.45 -4.12 -23.07
N THR A 82 -11.80 -5.41 -23.00
CA THR A 82 -11.24 -6.38 -22.03
C THR A 82 -9.71 -6.47 -22.09
N SER A 83 -9.11 -6.34 -23.28
CA SER A 83 -7.66 -6.40 -23.46
C SER A 83 -6.93 -5.20 -22.85
N THR A 84 -7.48 -3.99 -23.01
CA THR A 84 -6.96 -2.76 -22.42
C THR A 84 -7.09 -2.80 -20.90
N TRP A 85 -8.24 -3.26 -20.40
CA TRP A 85 -8.47 -3.46 -18.97
C TRP A 85 -7.48 -4.45 -18.35
N SER A 86 -7.20 -5.57 -19.03
CA SER A 86 -6.22 -6.55 -18.55
C SER A 86 -4.83 -5.94 -18.34
N LYS A 87 -4.40 -5.00 -19.20
CA LYS A 87 -3.13 -4.27 -19.02
C LYS A 87 -3.13 -3.39 -17.78
N VAL A 88 -4.25 -2.71 -17.48
CA VAL A 88 -4.40 -1.90 -16.25
C VAL A 88 -4.27 -2.79 -15.02
N VAL A 89 -4.98 -3.91 -15.00
CA VAL A 89 -4.92 -4.88 -13.89
C VAL A 89 -3.51 -5.42 -13.70
N GLN A 90 -2.80 -5.76 -14.78
CA GLN A 90 -1.43 -6.24 -14.70
C GLN A 90 -0.49 -5.19 -14.09
N ARG A 91 -0.64 -3.91 -14.46
CA ARG A 91 0.13 -2.81 -13.84
C ARG A 91 -0.25 -2.57 -12.39
N LEU A 92 -1.53 -2.69 -12.01
CA LEU A 92 -1.96 -2.61 -10.62
C LEU A 92 -1.34 -3.72 -9.77
N GLN A 93 -1.28 -4.95 -10.29
CA GLN A 93 -0.58 -6.06 -9.63
C GLN A 93 0.90 -5.77 -9.43
N TYR A 94 1.55 -5.17 -10.43
CA TYR A 94 2.94 -4.72 -10.30
C TYR A 94 3.10 -3.65 -9.21
N CYS A 95 2.22 -2.64 -9.17
CA CYS A 95 2.20 -1.62 -8.12
C CYS A 95 1.98 -2.25 -6.73
N HIS A 96 1.11 -3.24 -6.64
CA HIS A 96 0.87 -3.98 -5.39
C HIS A 96 2.13 -4.69 -4.89
N LEU A 97 2.90 -5.33 -5.79
CA LEU A 97 4.17 -5.95 -5.45
C LEU A 97 5.21 -4.93 -4.97
N LEU A 98 5.29 -3.76 -5.62
CA LEU A 98 6.18 -2.66 -5.19
C LEU A 98 5.79 -2.17 -3.79
N ASN A 99 4.49 -1.98 -3.54
CA ASN A 99 3.99 -1.56 -2.23
C ASN A 99 4.32 -2.58 -1.12
N GLN A 100 4.18 -3.88 -1.37
CA GLN A 100 4.56 -4.92 -0.41
C GLN A 100 6.05 -4.88 -0.06
N ARG A 101 6.91 -4.64 -1.06
CA ARG A 101 8.36 -4.49 -0.86
C ARG A 101 8.72 -3.26 -0.04
N ASN A 102 8.04 -2.12 -0.28
CA ASN A 102 8.23 -0.93 0.53
C ASN A 102 7.78 -1.18 1.98
N GLY A 103 6.64 -1.85 2.16
CA GLY A 103 6.11 -2.22 3.48
C GLY A 103 7.03 -3.14 4.30
N SER A 104 7.74 -4.08 3.66
CA SER A 104 8.69 -4.95 4.36
C SER A 104 9.90 -4.17 4.89
N VAL A 105 10.42 -3.21 4.12
CA VAL A 105 11.53 -2.34 4.54
C VAL A 105 11.11 -1.41 5.67
N VAL A 106 9.92 -0.80 5.58
CA VAL A 106 9.37 0.01 6.67
C VAL A 106 9.23 -0.81 7.95
N SER A 107 8.67 -2.03 7.85
CA SER A 107 8.48 -2.93 8.98
C SER A 107 9.81 -3.34 9.63
N GLN A 108 10.82 -3.67 8.81
CA GLN A 108 12.16 -3.99 9.29
C GLN A 108 12.79 -2.82 10.06
N ARG A 109 12.67 -1.60 9.52
CA ARG A 109 13.20 -0.38 10.15
C ARG A 109 12.50 -0.06 11.47
N LEU A 110 11.18 -0.19 11.51
CA LEU A 110 10.40 0.00 12.74
C LEU A 110 10.79 -1.02 13.82
N SER A 111 11.09 -2.27 13.43
CA SER A 111 11.60 -3.29 14.34
C SER A 111 12.99 -2.93 14.88
N GLN A 112 13.88 -2.40 14.04
CA GLN A 112 15.22 -1.95 14.46
C GLN A 112 15.16 -0.75 15.42
N THR A 113 14.35 0.27 15.12
CA THR A 113 14.19 1.43 16.02
C THR A 113 13.57 1.01 17.35
N ARG A 114 12.55 0.14 17.35
CA ARG A 114 11.98 -0.41 18.59
C ARG A 114 13.01 -1.19 19.41
N ARG A 115 13.87 -1.99 18.77
CA ARG A 115 14.97 -2.70 19.46
C ARG A 115 16.00 -1.73 20.04
N ALA A 116 16.42 -0.72 19.28
CA ALA A 116 17.35 0.31 19.77
C ALA A 116 16.75 1.09 20.95
N LEU A 117 15.47 1.46 20.86
CA LEU A 117 14.75 2.08 21.96
C LEU A 117 14.66 1.15 23.17
N ALA A 118 14.34 -0.14 22.99
CA ALA A 118 14.29 -1.12 24.08
C ALA A 118 15.64 -1.28 24.79
N VAL A 119 16.77 -1.24 24.06
CA VAL A 119 18.12 -1.23 24.64
C VAL A 119 18.35 0.05 25.44
N LEU A 120 17.99 1.22 24.90
CA LEU A 120 18.16 2.51 25.57
C LEU A 120 17.24 2.69 26.78
N THR A 121 16.04 2.10 26.76
CA THR A 121 15.05 2.18 27.85
C THR A 121 15.14 1.01 28.82
N GLY A 122 16.12 0.11 28.66
CA GLY A 122 16.32 -1.05 29.54
C GLY A 122 15.20 -2.09 29.48
N HIS A 123 14.33 -2.05 28.47
CA HIS A 123 13.18 -2.94 28.30
C HIS A 123 13.52 -4.20 27.47
N THR A 124 14.79 -4.54 27.32
CA THR A 124 15.20 -5.82 26.70
C THR A 124 14.86 -6.98 27.62
N GLY A 125 13.61 -7.46 27.56
CA GLY A 125 13.19 -8.86 27.75
C GLY A 125 13.45 -9.57 29.08
N GLU A 126 14.60 -9.42 29.69
CA GLU A 126 15.01 -10.06 30.93
C GLU A 126 15.95 -9.08 31.62
N SER A 127 15.47 -8.48 32.71
CA SER A 127 16.35 -7.86 33.67
C SER A 127 17.08 -8.97 34.43
N GLU A 128 18.02 -9.66 33.78
CA GLU A 128 19.10 -10.37 34.48
C GLU A 128 20.01 -9.32 35.12
N LEU A 129 19.52 -8.73 36.22
CA LEU A 129 20.33 -7.88 37.08
C LEU A 129 21.32 -8.79 37.79
N TYR A 130 22.58 -8.67 37.40
CA TYR A 130 23.69 -9.25 38.15
C TYR A 130 23.73 -8.59 39.53
N GLY A 131 23.18 -9.27 40.54
CA GLY A 131 23.34 -8.86 41.93
C GLY A 131 24.83 -8.89 42.30
N ARG A 132 25.26 -8.00 43.21
CA ARG A 132 26.66 -7.94 43.70
C ARG A 132 27.16 -9.27 44.34
N SER A 133 26.27 -10.23 44.57
CA SER A 133 26.51 -11.58 45.10
C SER A 133 26.42 -12.72 44.07
N GLY A 134 26.12 -12.46 42.78
CA GLY A 134 26.18 -13.46 41.72
C GLY A 134 25.09 -14.55 41.74
N GLU A 135 23.94 -14.32 42.37
CA GLU A 135 22.84 -15.29 42.37
C GLU A 135 21.83 -15.01 41.24
N LEU A 136 21.57 -16.03 40.43
CA LEU A 136 20.75 -15.99 39.22
C LEU A 136 19.31 -16.37 39.57
N HIS A 137 18.44 -15.37 39.76
CA HIS A 137 17.01 -15.62 39.98
C HIS A 137 16.25 -15.55 38.65
N ALA A 138 16.12 -16.70 37.99
CA ALA A 138 15.14 -16.86 36.91
C ALA A 138 13.74 -16.91 37.52
N SER A 139 12.98 -15.81 37.46
CA SER A 139 11.57 -15.82 37.85
C SER A 139 10.75 -16.51 36.75
N LEU A 140 10.57 -17.82 36.90
CA LEU A 140 9.63 -18.58 36.08
C LEU A 140 8.18 -18.32 36.55
N ARG A 141 7.36 -17.92 35.56
CA ARG A 141 5.90 -18.16 35.40
C ARG A 141 4.85 -17.18 35.97
N SER A 142 4.16 -16.57 35.00
CA SER A 142 2.70 -16.58 34.75
C SER A 142 1.73 -16.77 35.91
N GLN A 143 0.89 -15.76 36.16
CA GLN A 143 -0.50 -15.96 36.59
C GLN A 143 -1.43 -15.02 35.80
N VAL A 144 -2.52 -15.60 35.29
CA VAL A 144 -3.63 -14.90 34.60
C VAL A 144 -4.56 -14.35 35.67
N LEU A 145 -4.75 -13.03 35.70
CA LEU A 145 -5.77 -12.38 36.53
C LEU A 145 -7.08 -12.26 35.73
N ALA A 146 -7.84 -13.35 35.69
CA ALA A 146 -9.26 -13.34 35.36
C ALA A 146 -9.96 -14.47 36.14
N ALA A 147 -10.53 -14.13 37.29
CA ALA A 147 -11.52 -14.95 37.98
C ALA A 147 -12.43 -14.06 38.85
N VAL A 148 -13.68 -13.97 38.39
CA VAL A 148 -14.96 -13.60 39.04
C VAL A 148 -15.12 -12.20 39.63
#